data_AF-A0A6G7P5Z4-F1
#
_entry.id   AF-A0A6G7P5Z4-F1
#
_cell.length_a   1.000
_cell.length_b   1.000
_cell.length_c   1.000
_cell.angle_alpha   90.00
_cell.angle_beta   90.00
_cell.angle_gamma   90.00
#
_symmetry.space_group_name_H-M   'P 1'
#
loop_
_entity.id
_entity.type
_entity.pdbx_description
1 polymer ?
#
loop_
_entity_poly.entity_id
_entity_poly.type
_entity_poly.pdbx_seq_one_letter_code
_entity_poly.pdbx_strand_id
1 'polypeptide(L)'
;MTAHVNRRITVAEFLVRRGLPADWPYGSPLGRVAARLYRQAYGREPGRAWRFINGRFRQVMTYAPGEQHVLARAWELYGCTAGRYAPRPARPAPVRRTGPVWHGSGDAMRWTPNPGPLRSHP
;
A
#
# COMPACT_ATOMS: atom_id res chain seq x y z
N MET A 1 7.52 22.64 2.23
CA MET A 1 6.21 22.64 1.54
C MET A 1 6.18 21.47 0.53
N THR A 2 5.36 20.45 0.84
CA THR A 2 4.68 19.49 -0.06
C THR A 2 5.39 18.90 -1.30
N ALA A 3 6.27 17.92 -1.10
CA ALA A 3 6.72 16.98 -2.15
C ALA A 3 5.71 15.83 -2.42
N HIS A 4 4.42 16.03 -2.16
CA HIS A 4 3.41 14.96 -2.19
C HIS A 4 2.57 14.89 -3.48
N VAL A 5 2.75 15.81 -4.43
CA VAL A 5 1.80 15.99 -5.53
C VAL A 5 1.87 14.86 -6.58
N ASN A 6 2.97 14.10 -6.65
CA ASN A 6 3.16 13.04 -7.65
C ASN A 6 3.47 11.65 -7.09
N ARG A 7 3.16 11.38 -5.81
CA ARG A 7 3.39 10.04 -5.25
C ARG A 7 2.37 9.07 -5.82
N ARG A 8 2.84 8.12 -6.64
CA ARG A 8 2.00 7.02 -7.14
C ARG A 8 1.41 6.23 -5.97
N ILE A 9 0.15 5.84 -6.12
CA ILE A 9 -0.66 5.11 -5.15
C ILE A 9 -0.60 3.62 -5.47
N THR A 10 -0.32 2.84 -4.45
CA THR A 10 -0.33 1.39 -4.45
C THR A 10 -1.66 0.84 -3.93
N VAL A 11 -2.09 -0.35 -4.36
CA VAL A 11 -3.31 -1.01 -3.81
C VAL A 11 -3.24 -1.12 -2.28
N ALA A 12 -2.08 -1.50 -1.73
CA ALA A 12 -1.89 -1.57 -0.28
C ALA A 12 -2.03 -0.19 0.41
N GLU A 13 -1.60 0.91 -0.22
CA GLU A 13 -1.77 2.25 0.36
C GLU A 13 -3.23 2.68 0.32
N PHE A 14 -3.94 2.34 -0.76
CA PHE A 14 -5.38 2.57 -0.86
C PHE A 14 -6.16 1.79 0.21
N LEU A 15 -5.79 0.53 0.48
CA LEU A 15 -6.38 -0.28 1.54
C LEU A 15 -6.11 0.31 2.93
N VAL A 16 -4.87 0.72 3.21
CA VAL A 16 -4.50 1.38 4.48
C VAL A 16 -5.30 2.66 4.69
N ARG A 17 -5.48 3.49 3.65
CA ARG A 17 -6.32 4.69 3.73
C ARG A 17 -7.79 4.39 4.05
N ARG A 18 -8.27 3.19 3.73
CA ARG A 18 -9.61 2.71 4.09
C ARG A 18 -9.70 2.04 5.47
N GLY A 19 -8.61 2.01 6.23
CA GLY A 19 -8.56 1.36 7.55
C GLY A 19 -8.37 -0.16 7.50
N LEU A 20 -7.98 -0.71 6.35
CA LEU A 20 -7.65 -2.13 6.21
C LEU A 20 -6.14 -2.35 6.33
N PRO A 21 -5.71 -3.52 6.82
CA PRO A 21 -4.28 -3.80 6.93
C PRO A 21 -3.66 -3.99 5.53
N ALA A 22 -2.39 -3.64 5.38
CA ALA A 22 -1.71 -3.64 4.07
C ALA A 22 -1.53 -5.05 3.47
N ASP A 23 -1.55 -6.07 4.32
CA ASP A 23 -1.45 -7.50 4.01
C ASP A 23 -2.83 -8.17 3.89
N TRP A 24 -3.91 -7.38 3.73
CA TRP A 24 -5.25 -7.90 3.56
C TRP A 24 -5.28 -8.98 2.45
N PRO A 25 -5.76 -10.20 2.74
CA PRO A 25 -5.58 -11.38 1.87
C PRO A 25 -6.18 -11.20 0.48
N TYR A 26 -7.17 -10.32 0.36
CA TYR A 26 -7.86 -10.03 -0.89
C TYR A 26 -7.25 -8.85 -1.67
N GLY A 27 -6.10 -8.31 -1.23
CA GLY A 27 -5.40 -7.22 -1.91
C GLY A 27 -4.87 -7.60 -3.30
N SER A 28 -4.38 -8.83 -3.49
CA SER A 28 -3.92 -9.29 -4.81
C SER A 28 -5.06 -9.45 -5.82
N PRO A 29 -6.18 -10.11 -5.50
CA PRO A 29 -7.38 -10.11 -6.36
C PRO A 29 -7.90 -8.71 -6.68
N LEU A 30 -8.00 -7.82 -5.69
CA LEU A 30 -8.39 -6.43 -5.90
C LEU A 30 -7.45 -5.72 -6.88
N GLY A 31 -6.14 -5.96 -6.75
CA GLY A 31 -5.13 -5.43 -7.67
C GLY A 31 -5.31 -5.90 -9.11
N ARG A 32 -5.74 -7.15 -9.34
CA ARG A 32 -6.05 -7.66 -10.69
C ARG A 32 -7.28 -6.99 -11.29
N VAL A 33 -8.32 -6.76 -10.48
CA VAL A 33 -9.52 -6.03 -10.93
C VAL A 33 -9.16 -4.59 -11.28
N ALA A 34 -8.39 -3.91 -10.42
CA ALA A 34 -7.90 -2.56 -10.69
C ALA A 34 -7.06 -2.49 -11.97
N ALA A 35 -6.17 -3.47 -12.20
CA ALA A 35 -5.37 -3.55 -13.41
C ALA A 35 -6.24 -3.68 -14.67
N ARG A 36 -7.26 -4.54 -14.61
CA ARG A 36 -8.21 -4.73 -15.71
C ARG A 36 -8.95 -3.43 -16.03
N LEU A 37 -9.49 -2.77 -15.01
CA LEU A 37 -10.18 -1.48 -15.17
C LEU A 37 -9.25 -0.41 -15.73
N TYR A 38 -8.00 -0.38 -15.28
CA TYR A 38 -7.00 0.55 -15.79
C TYR A 38 -6.74 0.36 -17.28
N ARG A 39 -6.54 -0.89 -17.71
CA ARG A 39 -6.34 -1.21 -19.14
C ARG A 39 -7.56 -0.84 -19.98
N GLN A 40 -8.76 -1.05 -19.46
CA GLN A 40 -10.00 -0.66 -20.14
C GLN A 40 -10.13 0.86 -20.28
N ALA A 41 -9.75 1.62 -19.25
CA ALA A 41 -9.85 3.07 -19.27
C ALA A 41 -8.76 3.76 -20.09
N TYR A 42 -7.53 3.22 -20.10
CA TYR A 42 -6.35 3.90 -20.63
C TYR A 42 -5.64 3.18 -21.78
N GLY A 43 -6.05 1.96 -22.14
CA GLY A 43 -5.43 1.17 -23.21
C GLY A 43 -3.98 0.74 -22.94
N ARG A 44 -3.50 0.84 -21.68
CA ARG A 44 -2.11 0.54 -21.29
C ARG A 44 -2.03 -0.14 -19.93
N GLU A 45 -0.85 -0.68 -19.61
CA GLU A 45 -0.55 -1.22 -18.29
C GLU A 45 -0.37 -0.11 -17.23
N PRO A 46 -0.82 -0.32 -15.99
CA PRO A 46 -0.48 0.57 -14.89
C PRO A 46 1.02 0.48 -14.57
N GLY A 47 1.55 1.53 -13.94
CA GLY A 47 2.95 1.58 -13.53
C GLY A 47 3.30 0.46 -12.54
N ARG A 48 4.58 0.16 -12.39
CA ARG A 48 5.07 -0.84 -11.44
C ARG A 48 6.02 -0.22 -10.42
N ALA A 49 6.01 -0.76 -9.21
CA ALA A 49 6.99 -0.46 -8.17
C ALA A 49 7.37 -1.73 -7.41
N TRP A 50 8.57 -1.74 -6.84
CA TRP A 50 8.98 -2.80 -5.93
C TRP A 50 8.52 -2.48 -4.52
N ARG A 51 7.96 -3.47 -3.82
CA ARG A 51 7.65 -3.40 -2.40
C ARG A 51 8.17 -4.61 -1.67
N PHE A 52 8.68 -4.38 -0.47
CA PHE A 52 9.01 -5.45 0.46
C PHE A 52 7.74 -5.90 1.19
N ILE A 53 7.32 -7.16 0.99
CA ILE A 53 6.09 -7.74 1.54
C ILE A 53 6.42 -9.16 2.02
N ASN A 54 6.13 -9.47 3.29
CA ASN A 54 6.34 -10.79 3.90
C ASN A 54 7.76 -11.35 3.66
N GLY A 55 8.79 -10.52 3.91
CA GLY A 55 10.18 -10.94 3.79
C GLY A 55 10.73 -11.01 2.35
N ARG A 56 9.95 -10.60 1.32
CA ARG A 56 10.39 -10.67 -0.09
C ARG A 56 10.04 -9.39 -0.85
N PHE A 57 10.92 -8.97 -1.77
CA PHE A 57 10.59 -7.92 -2.74
C PHE A 57 9.64 -8.47 -3.80
N ARG A 58 8.54 -7.77 -4.03
CA ARG A 58 7.51 -8.10 -5.02
C ARG A 58 7.23 -6.89 -5.87
N GLN A 59 7.06 -7.08 -7.18
CA GLN A 59 6.50 -6.04 -8.03
C GLN A 59 5.01 -5.89 -7.73
N VAL A 60 4.60 -4.65 -7.53
CA VAL A 60 3.19 -4.27 -7.34
C VAL A 60 2.81 -3.20 -8.35
N MET A 61 1.52 -3.13 -8.65
CA MET A 61 0.98 -2.10 -9.53
C MET A 61 0.79 -0.79 -8.78
N THR A 62 1.00 0.30 -9.52
CA THR A 62 0.97 1.67 -9.04
C THR A 62 0.17 2.54 -10.00
N TYR A 63 -0.54 3.50 -9.43
CA TYR A 63 -1.48 4.38 -10.12
C TYR A 63 -1.13 5.83 -9.80
N ALA A 64 -1.28 6.74 -10.74
CA ALA A 64 -1.14 8.16 -10.46
C ALA A 64 -2.24 8.64 -9.50
N PRO A 65 -2.02 9.74 -8.74
CA PRO A 65 -3.05 10.29 -7.87
C PRO A 65 -4.38 10.59 -8.59
N GLY A 66 -4.34 11.11 -9.82
CA GLY A 66 -5.54 11.35 -10.64
C GLY A 66 -6.26 10.08 -11.09
N GLU A 67 -5.62 8.91 -10.99
CA GLU A 67 -6.14 7.61 -11.39
C GLU A 67 -6.77 6.84 -10.19
N GLN A 68 -6.90 7.49 -9.03
CA GLN A 68 -7.48 6.89 -7.82
C GLN A 68 -8.90 6.35 -8.03
N HIS A 69 -9.65 6.88 -9.00
CA HIS A 69 -10.98 6.40 -9.36
C HIS A 69 -10.98 4.93 -9.82
N VAL A 70 -9.89 4.44 -10.43
CA VAL A 70 -9.76 3.03 -10.83
C VAL A 70 -9.74 2.13 -9.59
N LEU A 71 -9.02 2.55 -8.55
CA LEU A 71 -8.95 1.82 -7.27
C LEU A 71 -10.29 1.87 -6.52
N ALA A 72 -10.97 3.02 -6.54
CA ALA A 72 -12.31 3.16 -5.97
C ALA A 72 -13.32 2.25 -6.69
N ARG A 73 -13.29 2.22 -8.02
CA ARG A 73 -14.18 1.36 -8.80
C ARG A 73 -13.89 -0.13 -8.62
N ALA A 74 -12.60 -0.50 -8.56
CA ALA A 74 -12.21 -1.87 -8.23
C ALA A 74 -12.72 -2.29 -6.85
N TRP A 75 -12.69 -1.37 -5.89
CA TRP A 75 -13.25 -1.61 -4.56
C TRP A 75 -14.76 -1.81 -4.59
N GLU A 76 -15.51 -1.00 -5.33
CA GLU A 76 -16.96 -1.18 -5.48
C GLU A 76 -17.31 -2.55 -6.08
N LEU A 77 -16.59 -2.98 -7.11
CA LEU A 77 -16.85 -4.24 -7.82
C LEU A 77 -16.45 -5.48 -7.02
N TYR A 78 -15.38 -5.39 -6.23
CA TYR A 78 -14.78 -6.57 -5.59
C TYR A 78 -14.58 -6.40 -4.08
N GLY A 79 -14.08 -5.24 -3.67
CA GLY A 79 -13.74 -4.94 -2.28
C GLY A 79 -14.92 -4.92 -1.33
N CYS A 80 -16.10 -4.43 -1.76
CA CYS A 80 -17.32 -4.47 -0.95
C CYS A 80 -17.78 -5.90 -0.63
N THR A 81 -17.64 -6.82 -1.58
CA THR A 81 -17.98 -8.23 -1.39
C THR A 81 -16.93 -8.94 -0.55
N ALA A 82 -15.64 -8.78 -0.87
CA ALA A 82 -14.55 -9.38 -0.10
C ALA A 82 -14.45 -8.82 1.33
N GLY A 83 -14.81 -7.55 1.55
CA GLY A 83 -14.86 -6.90 2.86
C GLY A 83 -15.97 -7.45 3.77
N ARG A 84 -17.06 -8.01 3.20
CA ARG A 84 -18.09 -8.73 3.96
C ARG A 84 -17.61 -10.10 4.45
N TYR A 85 -16.69 -10.74 3.73
CA TYR A 85 -16.11 -12.04 4.08
C TYR A 85 -14.73 -11.94 4.76
N ALA A 86 -14.16 -10.74 4.87
CA ALA A 86 -12.95 -10.53 5.63
C ALA A 86 -13.30 -10.61 7.12
N PRO A 87 -12.59 -11.41 7.94
CA PRO A 87 -12.79 -11.38 9.38
C PRO A 87 -12.61 -9.93 9.85
N ARG A 88 -13.59 -9.44 10.61
CA ARG A 88 -13.57 -8.15 11.31
C ARG A 88 -12.16 -7.96 11.88
N PRO A 89 -11.51 -6.79 11.70
CA PRO A 89 -10.16 -6.60 12.19
C PRO A 89 -10.15 -6.99 13.67
N ALA A 90 -9.34 -8.00 14.01
CA ALA A 90 -9.06 -8.30 15.39
C ALA A 90 -8.63 -6.98 16.01
N ARG A 91 -9.40 -6.51 17.01
CA ARG A 91 -9.00 -5.39 17.86
C ARG A 91 -7.51 -5.55 18.15
N PRO A 92 -6.66 -4.52 17.98
CA PRO A 92 -5.25 -4.68 18.31
C PRO A 92 -5.16 -5.22 19.73
N ALA A 93 -4.64 -6.44 19.87
CA ALA A 93 -4.43 -7.02 21.20
C ALA A 93 -3.49 -6.06 21.95
N PRO A 94 -3.74 -5.76 23.24
CA PRO A 94 -2.82 -4.96 24.01
C PRO A 94 -1.44 -5.62 23.96
N VAL A 95 -0.46 -4.86 23.46
CA VAL A 95 0.93 -5.27 23.37
C VAL A 95 1.41 -5.64 24.77
N ARG A 96 1.48 -6.95 25.07
CA ARG A 96 2.24 -7.43 26.22
C ARG A 96 3.71 -7.16 25.93
N ARG A 97 4.23 -6.08 26.51
CA ARG A 97 5.68 -5.82 26.62
C ARG A 97 6.29 -6.95 27.44
N THR A 98 6.91 -7.91 26.77
CA THR A 98 7.97 -8.74 27.35
C THR A 98 9.31 -8.28 26.78
N GLY A 99 10.25 -8.03 27.69
CA GLY A 99 11.58 -7.46 27.44
C GLY A 99 12.53 -8.36 26.62
N PRO A 100 13.80 -7.97 26.51
CA PRO A 100 14.56 -8.10 25.26
C PRO A 100 15.43 -9.36 25.21
N VAL A 101 15.49 -9.98 24.03
CA VAL A 101 16.69 -10.70 23.58
C VAL A 101 16.90 -10.34 22.11
N TRP A 102 17.93 -9.54 21.85
CA TRP A 102 18.34 -9.05 20.54
C TRP A 102 19.74 -9.58 20.27
N HIS A 103 19.90 -10.42 19.24
CA HIS A 103 21.18 -10.68 18.57
C HIS A 103 20.90 -10.86 17.08
N GLY A 104 21.07 -9.80 16.30
CA GLY A 104 20.94 -9.85 14.85
C GLY A 104 21.00 -8.47 14.21
N SER A 105 22.22 -8.03 13.92
CA SER A 105 22.66 -6.88 13.09
C SER A 105 21.56 -6.27 12.21
N GLY A 106 21.18 -5.00 12.30
CA GLY A 106 22.03 -3.85 12.56
C GLY A 106 22.04 -2.87 11.39
N ASP A 107 21.33 -3.09 10.28
CA ASP A 107 21.13 -2.08 9.23
C ASP A 107 19.96 -2.44 8.29
N ALA A 108 18.75 -1.99 8.62
CA ALA A 108 17.65 -1.93 7.66
C ALA A 108 16.73 -0.77 8.02
N MET A 109 17.08 0.37 7.43
CA MET A 109 16.40 1.67 7.42
C MET A 109 14.91 1.64 7.81
N ARG A 110 14.63 2.07 9.04
CA ARG A 110 13.32 2.58 9.46
C ARG A 110 12.99 3.81 8.61
N TRP A 111 12.06 3.66 7.67
CA TRP A 111 11.53 4.82 6.96
C TRP A 111 10.67 5.65 7.93
N THR A 112 11.21 6.80 8.34
CA THR A 112 10.51 7.83 9.11
C THR A 112 10.60 9.12 8.30
N PRO A 113 9.49 9.77 7.92
CA PRO A 113 9.58 11.03 7.18
C PRO A 113 10.09 12.14 8.12
N ASN A 114 11.27 12.70 7.82
CA ASN A 114 11.85 13.80 8.59
C ASN A 114 11.49 15.16 7.92
N PRO A 115 10.90 16.14 8.62
CA PRO A 115 10.62 17.46 8.06
C PRO A 115 11.83 18.39 8.24
N GLY A 116 12.90 18.16 7.49
CA GLY A 116 14.08 19.02 7.46
C GLY A 116 14.12 19.90 6.19
N PRO A 117 14.64 21.15 6.24
CA PRO A 117 14.70 22.02 5.08
C PRO A 117 15.75 21.52 4.08
N LEU A 118 15.33 21.36 2.82
CA LEU A 118 16.19 21.01 1.68
C LEU A 118 17.16 22.17 1.41
N ARG A 119 18.45 21.98 1.70
CA ARG A 119 19.51 22.82 1.14
C ARG A 119 19.85 22.32 -0.27
N SER A 120 19.57 23.14 -1.26
CA SER A 120 20.13 23.04 -2.61
C SER A 120 21.63 23.34 -2.58
N HIS A 121 22.41 22.54 -3.29
CA HIS A 121 23.84 22.76 -3.54
C HIS A 121 24.09 22.78 -5.06
N PRO A 122 25.17 23.43 -5.50
CA PRO A 122 25.23 24.37 -6.63
C PRO A 122 25.26 23.73 -8.01
#